data_AF-A0A3B4A0D2-F1
#
_entry.id   AF-A0A3B4A0D2-F1
#
_cell.length_a   1.000
_cell.length_b   1.000
_cell.length_c   1.000
_cell.angle_alpha   90.00
_cell.angle_beta   90.00
_cell.angle_gamma   90.00
#
_symmetry.space_group_name_H-M   'P 1'
#
loop_
_entity.id
_entity.type
_entity.pdbx_description
1 polymer ?
#
loop_
_entity_poly.entity_id
_entity_poly.type
_entity_poly.pdbx_seq_one_letter_code
_entity_poly.pdbx_strand_id
1 'polypeptide(L)'
;MAKVQVLNVAVLDNPSPFGNPFQFEITFECMEDLPEDLEWKIIGSSAESEEYDQVLDSVLVGPVPAGRHMFVFQLQRNILASNPRVTRFHINWEGTAERMEDCENVDPSSNSMLPPSCLPGKAPPMGILPDNSMDCM
;
A
#
# COMPACT_ATOMS: atom_id res chain seq x y z
N MET A 1 4.74 13.83 15.47
CA MET A 1 3.55 14.59 14.99
C MET A 1 3.53 14.46 13.47
N ALA A 2 2.37 14.54 12.80
CA ALA A 2 2.35 14.53 11.34
C ALA A 2 3.00 15.82 10.80
N LYS A 3 3.99 15.73 9.91
CA LYS A 3 4.65 16.91 9.33
C LYS A 3 3.84 17.55 8.19
N VAL A 4 2.92 16.80 7.60
CA VAL A 4 2.06 17.26 6.49
C VAL A 4 0.58 17.12 6.88
N GLN A 5 -0.20 18.14 6.57
CA GLN A 5 -1.65 18.14 6.73
C GLN A 5 -2.34 18.57 5.44
N VAL A 6 -3.20 17.70 4.90
CA VAL A 6 -4.10 18.08 3.80
C VAL A 6 -5.17 19.02 4.35
N LEU A 7 -5.27 20.21 3.75
CA LEU A 7 -6.21 21.26 4.12
C LEU A 7 -7.49 21.18 3.29
N ASN A 8 -7.37 20.98 1.98
CA ASN A 8 -8.49 20.93 1.06
C ASN A 8 -8.19 20.05 -0.16
N VAL A 9 -9.23 19.43 -0.72
CA VAL A 9 -9.22 18.76 -2.01
C VAL A 9 -10.47 19.22 -2.76
N ALA A 10 -10.30 20.05 -3.78
CA ALA A 10 -11.40 20.53 -4.61
C ALA A 10 -11.41 19.80 -5.95
N VAL A 11 -12.58 19.31 -6.36
CA VAL A 11 -12.79 18.75 -7.70
C VAL A 11 -13.13 19.91 -8.63
N LEU A 12 -12.24 20.22 -9.56
CA LEU A 12 -12.44 21.26 -10.56
C LEU A 12 -13.15 20.67 -11.80
N ASP A 13 -13.74 21.54 -12.62
CA ASP A 13 -14.42 21.18 -13.88
C ASP A 13 -15.46 20.05 -13.70
N ASN A 14 -16.35 20.18 -12.71
CA ASN A 14 -17.42 19.21 -12.43
C ASN A 14 -18.79 19.92 -12.42
N PRO A 15 -19.77 19.51 -13.25
CA PRO A 15 -19.73 18.39 -14.21
C PRO A 15 -18.94 18.73 -15.48
N SER A 16 -18.21 17.74 -16.01
CA SER A 16 -17.49 17.83 -17.29
C SER A 16 -17.86 16.69 -18.26
N PRO A 17 -17.63 16.87 -19.57
CA PRO A 17 -17.72 15.79 -20.53
C PRO A 17 -16.82 14.61 -20.16
N PHE A 18 -17.25 13.38 -20.46
CA PHE A 18 -16.52 12.15 -20.13
C PHE A 18 -15.06 12.10 -20.65
N GLY A 19 -14.75 12.79 -21.75
CA GLY A 19 -13.40 12.84 -22.31
C GLY A 19 -12.45 13.85 -21.63
N ASN A 20 -12.95 14.69 -20.72
CA ASN A 20 -12.12 15.65 -20.00
C ASN A 20 -11.35 14.95 -18.87
N PRO A 21 -10.11 15.38 -18.58
CA PRO A 21 -9.40 14.91 -17.40
C PRO A 21 -10.06 15.42 -16.13
N PHE A 22 -10.06 14.59 -15.10
CA PHE A 22 -10.39 14.98 -13.73
C PHE A 22 -9.28 15.87 -13.20
N GLN A 23 -9.65 16.90 -12.45
CA GLN A 23 -8.70 17.87 -11.92
C GLN A 23 -8.96 18.03 -10.43
N PHE A 24 -7.97 17.67 -9.61
CA PHE A 24 -8.02 17.83 -8.17
C PHE A 24 -7.08 18.96 -7.77
N GLU A 25 -7.62 20.06 -7.25
CA GLU A 25 -6.80 21.06 -6.58
C GLU A 25 -6.58 20.62 -5.14
N ILE A 26 -5.34 20.23 -4.84
CA ILE A 26 -4.93 19.78 -3.52
C ILE A 26 -4.21 20.92 -2.83
N THR A 27 -4.70 21.30 -1.66
CA THR A 27 -4.03 22.25 -0.77
C THR A 27 -3.56 21.52 0.48
N PHE A 28 -2.30 21.66 0.85
CA PHE A 28 -1.73 21.07 2.05
C PHE A 28 -0.79 22.04 2.76
N GLU A 29 -0.54 21.78 4.03
CA GLU A 29 0.41 22.53 4.86
C GLU A 29 1.49 21.58 5.34
N CYS A 30 2.74 22.02 5.18
CA CYS A 30 3.92 21.37 5.68
C CYS A 30 4.43 22.15 6.89
N MET A 31 4.57 21.50 8.05
CA MET A 31 4.98 22.15 9.30
C MET A 31 6.48 22.42 9.36
N GLU A 32 7.27 21.62 8.66
CA GLU A 32 8.74 21.64 8.65
C GLU A 32 9.25 21.37 7.21
N ASP A 33 10.49 21.73 6.90
CA ASP A 33 11.10 21.41 5.61
C ASP A 33 11.28 19.89 5.46
N LEU A 34 10.74 19.32 4.38
CA LEU A 34 10.95 17.94 4.00
C LEU A 34 12.04 17.86 2.92
N PRO A 35 13.16 17.14 3.19
CA PRO A 35 14.22 16.96 2.22
C PRO A 35 13.85 15.93 1.13
N GLU A 36 12.91 15.04 1.43
CA GLU A 36 12.41 13.99 0.53
C GLU A 36 11.10 14.42 -0.16
N ASP A 37 10.81 13.81 -1.29
CA ASP A 37 9.60 14.05 -2.06
C ASP A 37 8.39 13.37 -1.41
N LEU A 38 7.25 14.06 -1.41
CA LEU A 38 5.96 13.45 -1.12
C LEU A 38 5.44 12.75 -2.38
N GLU A 39 5.13 11.46 -2.29
CA GLU A 39 4.45 10.74 -3.36
C GLU A 39 2.93 10.81 -3.18
N TRP A 40 2.23 11.35 -4.18
CA TRP A 40 0.78 11.40 -4.24
C TRP A 40 0.27 10.42 -5.29
N LYS A 41 -0.61 9.51 -4.90
CA LYS A 41 -1.22 8.52 -5.80
C LYS A 41 -2.73 8.72 -5.89
N ILE A 42 -3.26 8.58 -7.10
CA ILE A 42 -4.69 8.35 -7.30
C ILE A 42 -4.89 6.86 -7.52
N ILE A 43 -5.70 6.24 -6.67
CA ILE A 43 -6.00 4.82 -6.73
C ILE A 43 -7.47 4.66 -7.12
N GLY A 44 -7.71 3.96 -8.23
CA GLY A 44 -9.03 3.54 -8.66
C GLY A 44 -9.38 2.26 -7.91
N SER A 45 -10.21 2.39 -6.87
CA SER A 45 -10.60 1.26 -6.04
C SER A 45 -11.71 0.43 -6.70
N SER A 46 -11.65 -0.89 -6.52
CA SER A 46 -12.73 -1.80 -6.92
C SER A 46 -13.73 -1.99 -5.79
N ALA A 47 -15.02 -2.05 -6.13
CA ALA A 47 -16.06 -2.34 -5.14
C ALA A 47 -16.05 -3.81 -4.66
N GLU A 48 -15.39 -4.71 -5.38
CA GLU A 48 -15.45 -6.15 -5.15
C GLU A 48 -14.23 -6.69 -4.39
N SER A 49 -13.03 -6.15 -4.65
CA SER A 49 -11.79 -6.62 -4.02
C SER A 49 -10.68 -5.59 -4.13
N GLU A 50 -9.92 -5.40 -3.04
CA GLU A 50 -8.72 -4.57 -3.00
C GLU A 50 -7.59 -5.09 -3.92
N GLU A 51 -7.63 -6.36 -4.32
CA GLU A 51 -6.67 -6.96 -5.27
C GLU A 51 -6.73 -6.28 -6.66
N TYR A 52 -7.87 -5.69 -7.00
CA TYR A 52 -8.07 -5.01 -8.27
C TYR A 52 -7.91 -3.49 -8.19
N ASP A 53 -7.44 -2.96 -7.07
CA ASP A 53 -7.15 -1.54 -6.92
C ASP A 53 -6.00 -1.13 -7.86
N GLN A 54 -6.26 -0.14 -8.71
CA GLN A 54 -5.29 0.30 -9.72
C GLN A 54 -4.70 1.64 -9.33
N VAL A 55 -3.37 1.76 -9.31
CA VAL A 55 -2.72 3.08 -9.29
C VAL A 55 -2.96 3.72 -10.67
N LEU A 56 -3.79 4.76 -10.70
CA LEU A 56 -4.18 5.45 -11.93
C LEU A 56 -3.12 6.47 -12.34
N ASP A 57 -2.52 7.16 -11.36
CA ASP A 57 -1.40 8.07 -11.55
C ASP A 57 -0.63 8.26 -10.23
N SER A 58 0.65 8.64 -10.34
CA SER A 58 1.52 8.97 -9.22
C SER A 58 2.35 10.20 -9.54
N VAL A 59 2.43 11.15 -8.61
CA VAL A 59 3.27 12.35 -8.73
C VAL A 59 4.12 12.54 -7.50
N LEU A 60 5.39 12.86 -7.71
CA LEU A 60 6.34 13.26 -6.67
C LEU A 60 6.32 14.78 -6.54
N VAL A 61 6.23 15.26 -5.30
CA VAL A 61 6.27 16.68 -4.95
C VAL A 61 7.37 16.87 -3.93
N GLY A 62 8.50 17.41 -4.35
CA GLY A 62 9.56 17.82 -3.44
C GLY A 62 10.80 18.42 -4.12
N PRO A 63 11.78 18.85 -3.31
CA PRO A 63 11.73 18.95 -1.84
C PRO A 63 10.64 19.94 -1.38
N VAL A 64 10.06 19.74 -0.19
CA VAL A 64 8.88 20.49 0.27
C VAL A 64 9.24 21.41 1.43
N PRO A 65 9.39 22.73 1.22
CA PRO A 65 9.60 23.67 2.30
C PRO A 65 8.43 23.73 3.28
N ALA A 66 8.65 24.20 4.50
CA ALA A 66 7.59 24.53 5.43
C ALA A 66 6.66 25.61 4.84
N GLY A 67 5.37 25.50 5.14
CA GLY A 67 4.34 26.42 4.70
C GLY A 67 3.20 25.75 3.94
N ARG A 68 2.37 26.59 3.32
CA ARG A 68 1.16 26.16 2.60
C ARG A 68 1.45 26.02 1.12
N HIS A 69 1.06 24.88 0.57
CA HIS A 69 1.28 24.50 -0.81
C HIS A 69 -0.03 24.15 -1.49
N MET A 70 -0.05 24.32 -2.81
CA MET A 70 -1.18 23.97 -3.64
C MET A 70 -0.70 23.49 -5.00
N PHE A 71 -1.30 22.42 -5.51
CA PHE A 71 -1.07 21.94 -6.87
C PHE A 71 -2.34 21.32 -7.44
N VAL A 72 -2.40 21.22 -8.78
CA VAL A 72 -3.48 20.54 -9.49
C VAL A 72 -2.99 19.17 -9.94
N PHE A 73 -3.65 18.12 -9.47
CA PHE A 73 -3.43 16.74 -9.90
C PHE A 73 -4.47 16.41 -10.97
N GLN A 74 -4.03 16.22 -12.22
CA GLN A 74 -4.89 15.86 -13.33
C GLN A 74 -4.89 14.35 -13.60
N LEU A 75 -6.05 13.77 -13.87
CA LEU A 75 -6.19 12.35 -14.21
C LEU A 75 -7.03 12.17 -15.48
N GLN A 76 -6.52 11.45 -16.48
CA GLN A 76 -7.22 11.18 -17.74
C GLN A 76 -8.37 10.13 -17.66
N ARG A 77 -8.83 9.71 -16.47
CA ARG A 77 -9.87 8.68 -16.32
C ARG A 77 -11.06 9.13 -15.48
N ASN A 78 -12.23 8.57 -15.80
CA ASN A 78 -13.52 8.88 -15.20
C ASN A 78 -13.63 8.49 -13.72
N ILE A 79 -13.78 9.46 -12.82
CA ILE A 79 -14.11 9.24 -11.40
C ILE A 79 -15.53 9.74 -11.12
N LEU A 80 -16.44 8.84 -10.73
CA LEU A 80 -17.78 9.22 -10.26
C LEU A 80 -17.79 9.38 -8.74
N ALA A 81 -17.26 10.48 -8.22
CA ALA A 81 -17.25 10.74 -6.78
C ALA A 81 -17.78 12.14 -6.44
N SER A 82 -18.90 12.20 -5.72
CA SER A 82 -19.50 13.43 -5.18
C SER A 82 -19.17 13.67 -3.71
N ASN A 83 -18.69 12.66 -2.99
CA ASN A 83 -18.53 12.68 -1.53
C ASN A 83 -17.12 12.21 -1.14
N PRO A 84 -16.14 13.13 -1.03
CA PRO A 84 -14.80 12.76 -0.61
C PRO A 84 -14.83 12.20 0.82
N ARG A 85 -14.15 11.09 1.04
CA ARG A 85 -13.90 10.52 2.37
C ARG A 85 -12.43 10.69 2.70
N VAL A 86 -12.13 11.14 3.92
CA VAL A 86 -10.75 11.38 4.37
C VAL A 86 -10.42 10.42 5.51
N THR A 87 -9.45 9.54 5.28
CA THR A 87 -8.86 8.66 6.30
C THR A 87 -7.43 9.12 6.55
N ARG A 88 -7.02 9.25 7.81
CA ARG A 88 -5.69 9.72 8.20
C ARG A 88 -4.98 8.65 8.99
N PHE A 89 -3.75 8.33 8.59
CA PHE A 89 -2.88 7.40 9.30
C PHE A 89 -1.72 8.16 9.92
N HIS A 90 -1.29 7.76 11.12
CA HIS A 90 -0.05 8.25 11.71
C HIS A 90 1.11 7.48 11.09
N ILE A 91 2.07 8.19 10.50
CA ILE A 91 3.30 7.60 9.96
C ILE A 91 4.51 8.13 10.72
N ASN A 92 5.60 7.34 10.69
CA ASN A 92 6.89 7.82 11.17
C ASN A 92 7.51 8.75 10.12
N TRP A 93 7.82 9.98 10.52
CA TRP A 93 8.43 11.00 9.68
C TRP A 93 9.92 11.18 9.95
N GLU A 94 10.45 10.52 10.98
CA GLU A 94 11.87 10.56 11.30
C GLU A 94 12.58 9.43 10.57
N GLY A 95 13.64 9.78 9.84
CA GLY A 95 14.43 8.90 8.97
C GLY A 95 15.26 7.85 9.70
N THR A 96 14.69 7.18 10.71
CA THR A 96 15.21 5.87 11.10
C THR A 96 14.73 4.88 10.03
N ALA A 97 15.44 4.87 8.91
CA ALA A 97 15.65 3.64 8.17
C ALA A 97 16.38 2.68 9.13
N GLU A 98 15.65 2.10 10.08
CA GLU A 98 16.07 0.82 10.61
C GLU A 98 16.09 -0.06 9.38
N ARG A 99 17.34 -0.36 9.02
CA ARG A 99 17.80 -1.26 7.98
C ARG A 99 16.68 -2.25 7.71
N MET A 100 16.29 -2.35 6.45
CA MET A 100 15.55 -3.50 5.96
C MET A 100 16.36 -4.74 6.38
N GLU A 101 16.08 -5.25 7.58
CA GLU A 101 16.50 -6.54 8.03
C GLU A 101 15.65 -7.46 7.18
N ASP A 102 16.29 -7.94 6.11
CA ASP A 102 15.85 -9.13 5.43
C ASP A 102 15.51 -10.11 6.55
N CYS A 103 14.22 -10.44 6.68
CA CYS A 103 13.76 -11.39 7.66
C CYS A 103 14.27 -12.75 7.20
N GLU A 104 15.57 -13.02 7.38
CA GLU A 104 16.09 -14.37 7.35
C GLU A 104 15.33 -15.12 8.43
N ASN A 105 14.50 -16.07 7.99
CA ASN A 105 13.80 -16.98 8.87
C ASN A 105 14.85 -17.79 9.63
N VAL A 106 15.18 -17.37 10.86
CA VAL A 106 15.98 -18.17 11.78
C VAL A 106 15.05 -19.20 12.42
N ASP A 107 15.15 -20.45 11.96
CA ASP A 107 14.51 -21.60 12.58
C ASP A 107 15.03 -21.79 14.02
N PRO A 108 14.18 -21.73 15.06
CA PRO A 108 14.63 -21.89 16.42
C PRO A 108 14.58 -23.38 16.81
N SER A 109 15.67 -24.12 16.58
CA SER A 109 16.08 -25.17 17.53
C SER A 109 17.42 -25.85 17.20
N SER A 110 18.52 -25.28 17.71
CA SER A 110 19.66 -26.08 18.16
C SER A 110 19.60 -26.18 19.69
N ASN A 111 18.81 -27.12 20.22
CA ASN A 111 18.95 -27.55 21.60
C ASN A 111 19.27 -29.04 21.63
N SER A 112 20.52 -29.33 22.00
CA SER A 112 21.11 -30.66 22.10
C SER A 112 20.48 -31.48 23.23
N MET A 113 19.73 -32.52 22.88
CA MET A 113 19.47 -33.67 23.76
C MET A 113 19.45 -34.92 22.87
N LEU A 114 20.51 -35.73 22.93
CA LEU A 114 20.60 -37.03 22.24
C LEU A 114 19.72 -38.08 22.96
N PRO A 115 19.00 -38.93 22.20
CA PRO A 115 18.66 -40.28 22.66
C PRO A 115 19.18 -41.37 21.69
N PRO A 116 19.13 -42.66 22.09
CA PRO A 116 20.16 -43.63 21.76
C PRO A 116 19.95 -44.34 20.41
N SER A 117 21.08 -44.83 19.88
CA SER A 117 21.29 -45.59 18.64
C SER A 117 20.34 -46.76 18.39
N CYS A 118 19.90 -46.97 17.13
CA CYS A 118 19.59 -48.28 16.52
C CYS A 118 19.66 -48.23 14.96
N LEU A 119 20.00 -49.38 14.37
CA LEU A 119 20.57 -49.72 13.04
C LEU A 119 19.73 -49.44 11.76
N PRO A 120 20.32 -49.53 10.54
CA PRO A 120 19.65 -49.19 9.28
C PRO A 120 18.83 -50.36 8.71
N GLY A 121 17.58 -50.11 8.28
CA GLY A 121 16.75 -51.15 7.67
C GLY A 121 15.50 -50.64 6.94
N LYS A 122 15.61 -50.62 5.61
CA LYS A 122 14.58 -50.99 4.60
C LYS A 122 13.25 -50.21 4.54
N ALA A 123 13.05 -49.47 3.45
CA ALA A 123 11.78 -48.81 3.09
C ALA A 123 10.68 -49.80 2.67
N PRO A 124 9.40 -49.51 3.00
CA PRO A 124 8.22 -50.05 2.31
C PRO A 124 7.37 -48.95 1.62
N PRO A 125 6.37 -49.33 0.79
CA PRO A 125 5.99 -48.60 -0.42
C PRO A 125 4.85 -47.59 -0.26
N MET A 126 4.74 -46.72 -1.28
CA MET A 126 3.65 -45.78 -1.56
C MET A 126 2.26 -46.41 -1.41
N GLY A 127 1.42 -45.80 -0.58
CA GLY A 127 0.01 -46.15 -0.38
C GLY A 127 -0.88 -44.92 -0.58
N ILE A 128 -2.00 -45.16 -1.25
CA ILE A 128 -3.01 -44.24 -1.78
C ILE A 128 -3.91 -43.70 -0.65
N LEU A 129 -4.36 -42.44 -0.73
CA LEU A 129 -5.55 -41.91 -0.03
C LEU A 129 -6.12 -40.68 -0.81
N PRO A 130 -7.37 -40.24 -0.60
CA PRO A 130 -8.40 -40.32 -1.63
C PRO A 130 -8.90 -38.95 -2.11
N ASP A 131 -9.59 -39.01 -3.23
CA ASP A 131 -10.33 -37.95 -3.89
C ASP A 131 -11.43 -37.37 -2.98
N ASN A 132 -11.37 -36.07 -2.68
CA ASN A 132 -12.47 -35.34 -2.05
C ASN A 132 -13.13 -34.45 -3.10
N SER A 133 -14.20 -34.99 -3.67
CA SER A 133 -15.21 -34.29 -4.48
C SER A 133 -15.85 -33.15 -3.67
N MET A 134 -15.91 -31.95 -4.25
CA MET A 134 -16.74 -30.85 -3.77
C MET A 134 -17.88 -30.66 -4.78
N ASP A 135 -19.03 -31.26 -4.48
CA ASP A 135 -20.27 -31.13 -5.25
C ASP A 135 -20.76 -29.68 -5.25
N CYS A 136 -21.02 -29.15 -6.45
CA CYS A 136 -21.60 -27.82 -6.67
C CYS A 136 -23.13 -27.95 -6.77
N MET A 137 -23.86 -27.28 -5.87
CA MET A 137 -25.28 -26.91 -5.99
C MET A 137 -25.44 -25.48 -5.50
#